data_AF-A0A7J7GG72-F1
#
_entry.id   AF-A0A7J7GG72-F1
#
_cell.length_a   1.000
_cell.length_b   1.000
_cell.length_c   1.000
_cell.angle_alpha   90.00
_cell.angle_beta   90.00
_cell.angle_gamma   90.00
#
_symmetry.space_group_name_H-M   'P 1'
#
loop_
_entity.id
_entity.type
_entity.pdbx_description
1 polymer ?
#
loop_
_entity_poly.entity_id
_entity_poly.type
_entity_poly.pdbx_seq_one_letter_code
_entity_poly.pdbx_strand_id
1 'polypeptide(L)'
;MLSPLKVGEEASSYRQSNLVKLPRQANKREIPPYTHKFEKIIGYNDNSFGDMCSFIWWTFKLLRVLEMCYDNAFFPIELTQLVNLRYLAINLKDSYELPPSISNLSNLETLTIISTQWRKVILPCNVWKIPKLRHLYAKGGANYDASLCSEEAVTDHNHPSILENLRTITKLKYYGFIQDLLARTPFLTKLGICRQLFSDSGNWMFLNLEFLRHLETLKLRSNFFHGYPTTLGGVKFPANIKRLTLKYTGIEWEEISVLGMMLPNLELLKLEDDQWATTDGGFPRLKFLKLKNLKFKQWITCSRHFPSLQHLSLEWCKDLKEIPSSLGDILTLQLIEVNCCHFSVEESIRKIKEEHERIGNNWWKVLISKQPW
;
A
#
# COMPACT_ATOMS: atom_id res chain seq x y z
N MET A 1 -8.40 -61.17 -48.44
CA MET A 1 -7.41 -61.55 -47.41
C MET A 1 -8.02 -61.31 -46.05
N LEU A 2 -7.76 -62.25 -45.14
CA LEU A 2 -8.56 -62.61 -43.98
C LEU A 2 -8.76 -61.52 -42.92
N SER A 3 -9.95 -61.60 -42.35
CA SER A 3 -10.61 -60.98 -41.18
C SER A 3 -9.88 -61.29 -39.83
N PRO A 4 -10.47 -61.12 -38.62
CA PRO A 4 -10.97 -59.93 -37.88
C PRO A 4 -10.62 -59.99 -36.34
N LEU A 5 -11.36 -59.26 -35.49
CA LEU A 5 -11.63 -59.50 -34.03
C LEU A 5 -10.53 -59.01 -33.02
N LYS A 6 -10.81 -58.57 -31.79
CA LYS A 6 -11.98 -58.75 -30.91
C LYS A 6 -12.01 -57.71 -29.77
N VAL A 7 -13.22 -57.58 -29.23
CA VAL A 7 -13.70 -56.92 -28.01
C VAL A 7 -12.96 -57.35 -26.73
N GLY A 8 -12.88 -56.45 -25.74
CA GLY A 8 -12.65 -56.77 -24.33
C GLY A 8 -13.06 -55.61 -23.42
N GLU A 9 -14.14 -55.80 -22.67
CA GLU A 9 -14.67 -54.93 -21.60
C GLU A 9 -13.80 -54.97 -20.32
N GLU A 10 -14.17 -54.07 -19.40
CA GLU A 10 -14.03 -54.12 -17.93
C GLU A 10 -12.98 -53.25 -17.20
N ALA A 11 -13.55 -52.23 -16.53
CA ALA A 11 -13.49 -51.97 -15.09
C ALA A 11 -12.19 -51.48 -14.40
N SER A 12 -12.32 -50.24 -13.90
CA SER A 12 -11.88 -49.73 -12.59
C SER A 12 -10.44 -49.94 -12.11
N SER A 13 -9.73 -48.84 -11.81
CA SER A 13 -9.10 -48.63 -10.50
C SER A 13 -8.42 -47.25 -10.41
N TYR A 14 -8.68 -46.56 -9.30
CA TYR A 14 -7.96 -45.38 -8.84
C TYR A 14 -6.45 -45.64 -8.67
N ARG A 15 -5.58 -44.68 -9.02
CA ARG A 15 -4.53 -44.14 -8.13
C ARG A 15 -3.75 -42.98 -8.74
N GLN A 16 -3.42 -42.05 -7.85
CA GLN A 16 -2.67 -40.81 -8.00
C GLN A 16 -1.24 -41.00 -8.53
N SER A 17 -0.72 -39.98 -9.22
CA SER A 17 0.62 -39.37 -9.14
C SER A 17 1.05 -38.88 -10.53
N ASN A 18 1.96 -37.94 -10.73
CA ASN A 18 2.44 -36.74 -10.04
C ASN A 18 3.29 -36.03 -11.11
N LEU A 19 3.45 -34.71 -10.98
CA LEU A 19 4.48 -33.88 -11.62
C LEU A 19 4.41 -33.66 -13.14
N VAL A 20 4.21 -32.39 -13.52
CA VAL A 20 4.94 -31.81 -14.65
C VAL A 20 5.56 -30.48 -14.19
N LYS A 21 6.89 -30.39 -14.23
CA LYS A 21 7.69 -29.18 -14.01
C LYS A 21 7.73 -28.36 -15.30
N LEU A 22 7.54 -27.04 -15.22
CA LEU A 22 8.02 -26.06 -16.20
C LEU A 22 8.53 -24.79 -15.49
N PRO A 23 9.42 -24.00 -16.13
CA PRO A 23 10.63 -23.48 -15.49
C PRO A 23 10.40 -22.23 -14.63
N ARG A 24 11.16 -22.18 -13.53
CA ARG A 24 11.26 -21.05 -12.61
C ARG A 24 12.25 -20.00 -13.13
N GLN A 25 11.80 -18.75 -13.20
CA GLN A 25 12.48 -17.67 -12.49
C GLN A 25 11.43 -16.88 -11.70
N ALA A 26 11.36 -17.13 -10.40
CA ALA A 26 10.61 -16.29 -9.47
C ALA A 26 11.36 -16.25 -8.13
N ASN A 27 11.77 -15.04 -7.76
CA ASN A 27 12.31 -14.71 -6.44
C ASN A 27 11.32 -15.11 -5.34
N LYS A 28 11.82 -15.90 -4.37
CA LYS A 28 11.07 -16.29 -3.17
C LYS A 28 10.69 -15.05 -2.35
N ARG A 29 9.41 -14.91 -2.01
CA ARG A 29 8.96 -14.23 -0.79
C ARG A 29 8.07 -15.20 -0.03
N GLU A 30 8.48 -15.53 1.18
CA GLU A 30 7.81 -16.47 2.07
C GLU A 30 6.50 -15.86 2.62
N ILE A 31 5.44 -16.67 2.65
CA ILE A 31 4.13 -16.37 3.26
C ILE A 31 4.00 -17.25 4.51
N PRO A 32 3.42 -16.76 5.64
CA PRO A 32 3.42 -17.48 6.92
C PRO A 32 2.54 -18.75 6.91
N PRO A 33 2.79 -19.71 7.82
CA PRO A 33 2.28 -21.07 7.71
C PRO A 33 1.00 -21.26 8.52
N TYR A 34 -0.17 -20.90 7.99
CA TYR A 34 -1.43 -21.44 8.48
C TYR A 34 -2.44 -21.56 7.34
N THR A 35 -2.71 -22.77 6.86
CA THR A 35 -4.05 -23.40 6.76
C THR A 35 -4.02 -24.65 5.87
N HIS A 36 -4.38 -25.79 6.45
CA HIS A 36 -4.81 -26.96 5.69
C HIS A 36 -6.19 -26.69 5.04
N LYS A 37 -6.24 -26.32 3.75
CA LYS A 37 -7.27 -26.76 2.76
C LYS A 37 -7.24 -25.89 1.49
N PHE A 38 -6.85 -26.52 0.37
CA PHE A 38 -7.03 -26.11 -1.03
C PHE A 38 -6.76 -24.63 -1.35
N GLU A 39 -5.51 -24.19 -1.20
CA GLU A 39 -4.99 -23.03 -1.91
C GLU A 39 -4.61 -23.49 -3.34
N LYS A 40 -5.50 -23.29 -4.31
CA LYS A 40 -5.11 -23.39 -5.73
C LYS A 40 -4.86 -21.99 -6.26
N ILE A 41 -3.59 -21.57 -6.24
CA ILE A 41 -3.15 -20.33 -6.89
C ILE A 41 -3.07 -20.62 -8.40
N ILE A 42 -4.04 -20.13 -9.16
CA ILE A 42 -4.07 -20.24 -10.63
C ILE A 42 -3.47 -18.95 -11.21
N GLY A 43 -2.15 -18.91 -11.39
CA GLY A 43 -1.50 -17.86 -12.16
C GLY A 43 -1.49 -18.21 -13.63
N TYR A 44 -2.19 -17.44 -14.47
CA TYR A 44 -2.22 -17.62 -15.92
C TYR A 44 -1.81 -16.34 -16.65
N ASN A 45 -1.15 -16.50 -17.79
CA ASN A 45 -0.47 -15.43 -18.52
C ASN A 45 -0.85 -15.39 -20.02
N ASP A 46 -2.01 -15.92 -20.41
CA ASP A 46 -2.37 -16.12 -21.82
C ASP A 46 -3.73 -15.52 -22.22
N ASN A 47 -3.81 -15.02 -23.45
CA ASN A 47 -4.76 -13.99 -23.92
C ASN A 47 -6.16 -14.49 -24.33
N SER A 48 -6.59 -15.70 -23.96
CA SER A 48 -7.93 -16.23 -24.28
C SER A 48 -8.91 -16.02 -23.11
N PHE A 49 -9.29 -14.77 -22.86
CA PHE A 49 -9.83 -14.34 -21.54
C PHE A 49 -11.36 -14.44 -21.32
N GLY A 50 -12.18 -14.67 -22.35
CA GLY A 50 -13.64 -14.77 -22.18
C GLY A 50 -14.09 -16.04 -21.44
N ASP A 51 -13.53 -17.20 -21.81
CA ASP A 51 -14.00 -18.51 -21.33
C ASP A 51 -13.43 -18.93 -19.97
N MET A 52 -12.34 -18.31 -19.52
CA MET A 52 -11.64 -18.74 -18.31
C MET A 52 -12.42 -18.45 -17.03
N CYS A 53 -13.07 -17.29 -16.92
CA CYS A 53 -13.80 -16.95 -15.69
C CYS A 53 -15.02 -17.85 -15.51
N SER A 54 -15.70 -18.16 -16.62
CA SER A 54 -16.75 -19.17 -16.69
C SER A 54 -16.22 -20.54 -16.28
N PHE A 55 -15.06 -20.97 -16.80
CA PHE A 55 -14.42 -22.24 -16.42
C PHE A 55 -14.05 -22.28 -14.93
N ILE A 56 -13.46 -21.22 -14.38
CA ILE A 56 -13.08 -21.12 -12.97
C ILE A 56 -14.32 -21.27 -12.09
N TRP A 57 -15.39 -20.52 -12.43
CA TRP A 57 -16.65 -20.59 -11.71
C TRP A 57 -17.27 -22.00 -11.77
N TRP A 58 -17.34 -22.61 -12.95
CA TRP A 58 -17.92 -23.95 -13.13
C TRP A 58 -17.14 -25.03 -12.41
N THR A 59 -15.80 -24.94 -12.40
CA THR A 59 -14.91 -26.00 -11.92
C THR A 59 -14.59 -25.87 -10.43
N PHE A 60 -14.45 -24.65 -9.92
CA PHE A 60 -13.91 -24.39 -8.57
C PHE A 60 -14.93 -23.70 -7.65
N LYS A 61 -16.12 -24.27 -7.49
CA LYS A 61 -17.20 -23.72 -6.63
C LYS A 61 -16.83 -23.52 -5.14
N LEU A 62 -15.82 -24.24 -4.66
CA LEU A 62 -15.31 -24.14 -3.28
C LEU A 62 -14.10 -23.21 -3.13
N LEU A 63 -13.73 -22.47 -4.19
CA LEU A 63 -12.55 -21.61 -4.20
C LEU A 63 -12.65 -20.53 -3.12
N ARG A 64 -11.58 -20.39 -2.34
CA ARG A 64 -11.48 -19.39 -1.25
C ARG A 64 -10.48 -18.28 -1.54
N VAL A 65 -9.47 -18.57 -2.36
CA VAL A 65 -8.39 -17.65 -2.71
C VAL A 65 -8.25 -17.66 -4.21
N LEU A 66 -8.38 -16.50 -4.83
CA LEU A 66 -8.15 -16.32 -6.26
C LEU A 66 -7.23 -15.12 -6.46
N GLU A 67 -6.10 -15.34 -7.13
CA GLU A 67 -5.26 -14.29 -7.67
C GLU A 67 -5.15 -14.51 -9.18
N MET A 68 -5.43 -13.47 -9.97
CA MET A 68 -5.41 -13.58 -11.41
C MET A 68 -4.92 -12.30 -12.08
N CYS A 69 -4.30 -12.47 -13.25
CA CYS A 69 -4.10 -11.39 -14.20
C CYS A 69 -5.32 -11.31 -15.10
N TYR A 70 -5.83 -10.11 -15.36
CA TYR A 70 -7.06 -9.95 -16.13
C TYR A 70 -6.93 -8.79 -17.12
N ASP A 71 -7.00 -9.13 -18.41
CA ASP A 71 -6.71 -8.23 -19.54
C ASP A 71 -7.96 -7.69 -20.24
N ASN A 72 -9.16 -8.12 -19.85
CA ASN A 72 -10.36 -7.61 -20.50
C ASN A 72 -10.75 -6.22 -19.98
N ALA A 73 -11.48 -5.49 -20.81
CA ALA A 73 -12.03 -4.17 -20.50
C ALA A 73 -13.08 -4.16 -19.37
N PHE A 74 -13.66 -5.31 -19.01
CA PHE A 74 -14.76 -5.41 -18.05
C PHE A 74 -14.54 -6.51 -17.02
N PHE A 75 -14.86 -6.24 -15.75
CA PHE A 75 -14.80 -7.26 -14.70
C PHE A 75 -15.65 -8.49 -15.05
N PRO A 76 -15.13 -9.71 -14.84
CA PRO A 76 -15.85 -10.95 -15.17
C PRO A 76 -16.93 -11.24 -14.12
N ILE A 77 -18.19 -11.01 -14.49
CA ILE A 77 -19.32 -11.07 -13.55
C ILE A 77 -19.52 -12.46 -12.95
N GLU A 78 -19.09 -13.52 -13.65
CA GLU A 78 -19.12 -14.91 -13.19
C GLU A 78 -18.34 -15.11 -11.90
N LEU A 79 -17.25 -14.35 -11.70
CA LEU A 79 -16.46 -14.44 -10.46
C LEU A 79 -17.28 -14.03 -9.25
N THR A 80 -18.29 -13.17 -9.41
CA THR A 80 -19.18 -12.76 -8.31
C THR A 80 -20.04 -13.90 -7.77
N GLN A 81 -20.11 -15.03 -8.49
CA GLN A 81 -20.85 -16.21 -8.07
C GLN A 81 -20.03 -17.16 -7.19
N LEU A 82 -18.73 -16.90 -7.01
CA LEU A 82 -17.84 -17.68 -6.15
C LEU A 82 -18.02 -17.29 -4.67
N VAL A 83 -19.20 -17.58 -4.11
CA VAL A 83 -19.62 -17.15 -2.76
C VAL A 83 -18.71 -17.62 -1.61
N ASN A 84 -17.84 -18.61 -1.86
CA ASN A 84 -16.88 -19.12 -0.89
C ASN A 84 -15.55 -18.33 -0.86
N LEU A 85 -15.35 -17.40 -1.81
CA LEU A 85 -14.15 -16.56 -1.85
C LEU A 85 -14.01 -15.74 -0.58
N ARG A 86 -12.78 -15.75 -0.05
CA ARG A 86 -12.31 -14.95 1.09
C ARG A 86 -11.24 -13.96 0.65
N TYR A 87 -10.46 -14.31 -0.37
CA TYR A 87 -9.44 -13.45 -0.95
C TYR A 87 -9.57 -13.40 -2.46
N LEU A 88 -9.64 -12.18 -3.00
CA LEU A 88 -9.62 -11.93 -4.44
C LEU A 88 -8.55 -10.89 -4.75
N ALA A 89 -7.56 -11.26 -5.57
CA ALA A 89 -6.58 -10.36 -6.14
C ALA A 89 -6.69 -10.33 -7.66
N ILE A 90 -6.78 -9.14 -8.24
CA ILE A 90 -6.86 -8.96 -9.69
C ILE A 90 -5.80 -7.96 -10.13
N ASN A 91 -4.94 -8.39 -11.04
CA ASN A 91 -4.01 -7.51 -11.73
C ASN A 91 -4.67 -6.93 -12.98
N LEU A 92 -4.88 -5.61 -12.96
CA LEU A 92 -5.61 -4.89 -13.97
C LEU A 92 -4.66 -4.33 -15.01
N LYS A 93 -5.02 -4.58 -16.25
CA LYS A 93 -4.46 -3.88 -17.40
C LYS A 93 -5.30 -2.69 -17.84
N ASP A 94 -6.57 -2.56 -17.41
CA ASP A 94 -7.38 -1.37 -17.62
C ASP A 94 -8.08 -0.79 -16.36
N SER A 95 -8.64 0.41 -16.48
CA SER A 95 -9.53 1.03 -15.49
C SER A 95 -10.95 0.60 -15.80
N TYR A 96 -11.68 0.14 -14.78
CA TYR A 96 -13.07 -0.26 -14.96
C TYR A 96 -13.86 -0.14 -13.65
N GLU A 97 -15.16 -0.34 -13.77
CA GLU A 97 -16.11 -0.38 -12.67
C GLU A 97 -16.36 -1.83 -12.23
N LEU A 98 -16.31 -2.09 -10.92
CA LEU A 98 -16.74 -3.38 -10.40
C LEU A 98 -18.27 -3.46 -10.47
N PRO A 99 -18.84 -4.60 -10.87
CA PRO A 99 -20.29 -4.73 -10.95
C PRO A 99 -20.89 -4.72 -9.54
N PRO A 100 -22.13 -4.22 -9.35
CA PRO A 100 -22.86 -4.28 -8.08
C PRO A 100 -22.94 -5.69 -7.47
N SER A 101 -22.95 -6.71 -8.34
CA SER A 101 -22.93 -8.13 -7.95
C SER A 101 -21.67 -8.54 -7.18
N ILE A 102 -20.62 -7.72 -7.10
CA ILE A 102 -19.46 -7.97 -6.21
C ILE A 102 -19.89 -8.25 -4.76
N SER A 103 -21.03 -7.68 -4.35
CA SER A 103 -21.65 -7.93 -3.05
C SER A 103 -22.10 -9.38 -2.80
N ASN A 104 -22.28 -10.18 -3.86
CA ASN A 104 -22.60 -11.61 -3.75
C ASN A 104 -21.46 -12.41 -3.12
N LEU A 105 -20.23 -11.88 -3.14
CA LEU A 105 -19.06 -12.46 -2.47
C LEU A 105 -19.14 -12.23 -0.95
N SER A 106 -20.19 -12.76 -0.31
CA SER A 106 -20.52 -12.51 1.09
C SER A 106 -19.45 -12.99 2.09
N ASN A 107 -18.61 -13.93 1.69
CA ASN A 107 -17.47 -14.41 2.49
C ASN A 107 -16.16 -13.67 2.23
N LEU A 108 -16.14 -12.67 1.34
CA LEU A 108 -14.92 -12.00 0.94
C LEU A 108 -14.37 -11.16 2.11
N GLU A 109 -13.14 -11.45 2.50
CA GLU A 109 -12.43 -10.74 3.56
C GLU A 109 -11.45 -9.72 2.99
N THR A 110 -10.85 -10.03 1.83
CA THR A 110 -9.83 -9.19 1.19
C THR A 110 -10.07 -9.06 -0.31
N LEU A 111 -10.15 -7.83 -0.78
CA LEU A 111 -10.09 -7.48 -2.20
C LEU A 111 -8.79 -6.71 -2.47
N THR A 112 -7.96 -7.24 -3.37
CA THR A 112 -6.73 -6.61 -3.81
C THR A 112 -6.80 -6.29 -5.29
N ILE A 113 -6.57 -5.03 -5.65
CA ILE A 113 -6.36 -4.59 -7.01
C ILE A 113 -4.88 -4.27 -7.20
N ILE A 114 -4.29 -4.83 -8.23
CA ILE A 114 -2.89 -4.63 -8.61
C ILE A 114 -2.90 -3.97 -9.99
N SER A 115 -2.03 -3.01 -10.23
CA SER A 115 -1.75 -2.58 -11.60
C SER A 115 -0.33 -2.04 -11.68
N THR A 116 0.38 -2.29 -12.76
CA THR A 116 1.69 -1.67 -13.03
C THR A 116 1.55 -0.24 -13.55
N GLN A 117 0.37 0.11 -14.06
CA GLN A 117 0.05 1.42 -14.59
C GLN A 117 -0.94 2.16 -13.69
N TRP A 118 -1.11 3.45 -13.95
CA TRP A 118 -2.04 4.29 -13.23
C TRP A 118 -3.49 3.98 -13.62
N ARG A 119 -4.10 3.04 -12.93
CA ARG A 119 -5.47 2.58 -13.20
C ARG A 119 -6.41 2.92 -12.05
N LYS A 120 -7.63 3.27 -12.42
CA LYS A 120 -8.72 3.61 -11.51
C LYS A 120 -9.68 2.43 -11.45
N VAL A 121 -10.09 2.03 -10.26
CA VAL A 121 -11.20 1.08 -10.07
C VAL A 121 -12.35 1.80 -9.41
N ILE A 122 -13.51 1.83 -10.07
CA ILE A 122 -14.73 2.34 -9.46
C ILE A 122 -15.34 1.22 -8.61
N LEU A 123 -15.45 1.47 -7.32
CA LEU A 123 -16.12 0.61 -6.36
C LEU A 123 -17.63 0.97 -6.36
N PRO A 124 -18.52 0.02 -6.70
CA PRO A 124 -19.95 0.23 -6.57
C PRO A 124 -20.30 0.32 -5.09
N CYS A 125 -21.36 1.03 -4.74
CA CYS A 125 -21.73 1.21 -3.34
C CYS A 125 -22.10 -0.13 -2.65
N ASN A 126 -22.49 -1.16 -3.42
CA ASN A 126 -22.70 -2.52 -2.96
C ASN A 126 -21.46 -3.18 -2.32
N VAL A 127 -20.24 -2.73 -2.63
CA VAL A 127 -19.01 -3.29 -2.02
C VAL A 127 -19.04 -3.17 -0.50
N TRP A 128 -19.68 -2.12 0.02
CA TRP A 128 -19.79 -1.85 1.45
C TRP A 128 -20.78 -2.77 2.17
N LYS A 129 -21.63 -3.50 1.41
CA LYS A 129 -22.60 -4.48 1.94
C LYS A 129 -21.99 -5.86 2.17
N ILE A 130 -20.73 -6.07 1.79
CA ILE A 130 -20.04 -7.35 2.00
C ILE A 130 -19.72 -7.50 3.50
N PRO A 131 -20.37 -8.44 4.22
CA PRO A 131 -20.37 -8.43 5.68
C PRO A 131 -19.00 -8.76 6.28
N LYS A 132 -18.21 -9.61 5.61
CA LYS A 132 -16.90 -10.06 6.10
C LYS A 132 -15.73 -9.23 5.56
N LEU A 133 -15.98 -8.15 4.81
CA LEU A 133 -14.92 -7.38 4.18
C LEU A 133 -14.06 -6.67 5.23
N ARG A 134 -12.77 -6.98 5.24
CA ARG A 134 -11.78 -6.42 6.18
C ARG A 134 -10.76 -5.55 5.48
N HIS A 135 -10.41 -5.88 4.25
CA HIS A 135 -9.24 -5.30 3.59
C HIS A 135 -9.49 -4.96 2.12
N LEU A 136 -9.29 -3.68 1.79
CA LEU A 136 -9.24 -3.15 0.42
C LEU A 136 -7.81 -2.69 0.10
N TYR A 137 -7.12 -3.43 -0.77
CA TYR A 137 -5.72 -3.17 -1.14
C TYR A 137 -5.56 -2.73 -2.59
N ALA A 138 -4.96 -1.57 -2.81
CA ALA A 138 -4.55 -1.12 -4.14
C ALA A 138 -3.00 -1.07 -4.23
N LYS A 139 -2.41 -1.93 -5.06
CA LYS A 139 -0.97 -2.09 -5.27
C LYS A 139 -0.51 -1.46 -6.60
N GLY A 140 0.77 -1.11 -6.69
CA GLY A 140 1.34 -0.47 -7.89
C GLY A 140 0.69 0.87 -8.25
N GLY A 141 0.22 1.05 -9.48
CA GLY A 141 -0.50 2.27 -9.91
C GLY A 141 -2.02 2.22 -9.71
N ALA A 142 -2.59 1.13 -9.20
CA ALA A 142 -4.02 1.03 -8.92
C ALA A 142 -4.45 2.00 -7.80
N ASN A 143 -5.69 2.49 -7.89
CA ASN A 143 -6.37 3.31 -6.88
C ASN A 143 -7.89 3.09 -6.93
N TYR A 144 -8.56 3.24 -5.80
CA TYR A 144 -10.01 3.10 -5.69
C TYR A 144 -10.68 4.46 -5.82
N ASP A 145 -11.67 4.53 -6.70
CA ASP A 145 -12.72 5.53 -6.64
C ASP A 145 -13.94 4.87 -6.01
N ALA A 146 -14.56 5.52 -5.06
CA ALA A 146 -15.70 4.98 -4.35
C ALA A 146 -16.91 5.87 -4.56
N SER A 147 -18.08 5.30 -4.34
CA SER A 147 -19.29 6.07 -4.09
C SER A 147 -19.98 5.47 -2.87
N LEU A 148 -20.65 6.32 -2.10
CA LEU A 148 -21.62 5.89 -1.09
C LEU A 148 -22.99 5.83 -1.77
N CYS A 149 -23.86 4.91 -1.33
CA CYS A 149 -25.20 4.84 -1.90
C CYS A 149 -25.94 6.14 -1.52
N SER A 150 -26.25 7.00 -2.49
CA SER A 150 -27.02 8.25 -2.28
C SER A 150 -28.45 7.98 -1.82
N GLU A 151 -28.98 6.79 -2.12
CA GLU A 151 -30.37 6.40 -1.80
C GLU A 151 -30.58 5.94 -0.35
N GLU A 152 -29.51 5.68 0.42
CA GLU A 152 -29.62 5.41 1.88
C GLU A 152 -30.13 6.63 2.66
N ALA A 153 -30.07 7.84 2.08
CA ALA A 153 -30.51 9.08 2.73
C ALA A 153 -31.99 9.46 2.48
N VAL A 154 -32.70 8.76 1.57
CA VAL A 154 -34.02 9.21 1.08
C VAL A 154 -35.18 8.33 1.57
N THR A 155 -34.92 7.12 2.05
CA THR A 155 -36.01 6.18 2.37
C THR A 155 -36.01 5.62 3.79
N ASP A 156 -35.00 5.89 4.60
CA ASP A 156 -34.97 5.37 5.96
C ASP A 156 -34.24 6.33 6.89
N HIS A 157 -34.85 6.68 8.03
CA HIS A 157 -34.21 7.46 9.10
C HIS A 157 -33.10 6.66 9.83
N ASN A 158 -32.61 5.59 9.20
CA ASN A 158 -31.57 4.73 9.71
C ASN A 158 -30.21 5.24 9.24
N HIS A 159 -29.34 5.52 10.21
CA HIS A 159 -27.95 5.84 9.97
C HIS A 159 -27.30 4.85 8.98
N PRO A 160 -26.45 5.32 8.05
CA PRO A 160 -25.79 4.45 7.10
C PRO A 160 -25.00 3.35 7.82
N SER A 161 -25.09 2.10 7.34
CA SER A 161 -24.56 0.94 8.06
C SER A 161 -23.07 1.08 8.39
N ILE A 162 -22.72 0.82 9.66
CA ILE A 162 -21.34 0.86 10.16
C ILE A 162 -20.56 -0.32 9.55
N LEU A 163 -19.38 -0.02 9.02
CA LEU A 163 -18.47 -0.98 8.41
C LEU A 163 -17.51 -1.55 9.47
N GLU A 164 -18.06 -2.22 10.47
CA GLU A 164 -17.34 -2.65 11.69
C GLU A 164 -16.17 -3.61 11.43
N ASN A 165 -16.28 -4.42 10.37
CA ASN A 165 -15.25 -5.38 10.02
C ASN A 165 -14.09 -4.75 9.24
N LEU A 166 -14.27 -3.56 8.66
CA LEU A 166 -13.29 -2.96 7.78
C LEU A 166 -12.09 -2.43 8.59
N ARG A 167 -10.89 -2.95 8.28
CA ARG A 167 -9.65 -2.61 8.99
C ARG A 167 -8.66 -1.88 8.12
N THR A 168 -8.73 -2.04 6.80
CA THR A 168 -7.77 -1.45 5.89
C THR A 168 -8.39 -0.98 4.59
N ILE A 169 -8.08 0.26 4.21
CA ILE A 169 -8.31 0.81 2.88
C ILE A 169 -7.00 1.44 2.41
N THR A 170 -6.56 1.17 1.18
CA THR A 170 -5.35 1.80 0.63
C THR A 170 -5.60 2.43 -0.73
N LYS A 171 -5.02 3.61 -0.95
CA LYS A 171 -5.14 4.45 -2.15
C LYS A 171 -6.60 4.69 -2.58
N LEU A 172 -7.44 5.05 -1.62
CA LEU A 172 -8.74 5.62 -1.89
C LEU A 172 -8.56 7.04 -2.44
N LYS A 173 -9.28 7.39 -3.50
CA LYS A 173 -9.29 8.76 -4.01
C LYS A 173 -10.03 9.69 -3.06
N TYR A 174 -9.47 10.88 -2.86
CA TYR A 174 -10.17 11.94 -2.13
C TYR A 174 -11.27 12.57 -3.00
N TYR A 175 -12.50 12.57 -2.48
CA TYR A 175 -13.68 13.25 -3.01
C TYR A 175 -14.57 13.71 -1.83
N GLY A 176 -15.57 14.57 -2.08
CA GLY A 176 -16.38 15.19 -1.04
C GLY A 176 -17.04 14.23 -0.03
N PHE A 177 -17.37 13.01 -0.43
CA PHE A 177 -18.04 12.01 0.42
C PHE A 177 -17.08 11.22 1.36
N ILE A 178 -15.77 11.43 1.27
CA ILE A 178 -14.80 10.60 2.00
C ILE A 178 -15.00 10.65 3.52
N GLN A 179 -15.42 11.80 4.05
CA GLN A 179 -15.68 11.97 5.48
C GLN A 179 -16.81 11.06 5.97
N ASP A 180 -17.88 10.95 5.20
CA ASP A 180 -19.02 10.08 5.54
C ASP A 180 -18.61 8.60 5.52
N LEU A 181 -17.78 8.21 4.55
CA LEU A 181 -17.23 6.85 4.50
C LEU A 181 -16.34 6.58 5.72
N LEU A 182 -15.47 7.51 6.07
CA LEU A 182 -14.57 7.36 7.20
C LEU A 182 -15.33 7.28 8.52
N ALA A 183 -16.39 8.09 8.69
CA ALA A 183 -17.28 8.06 9.86
C ALA A 183 -17.94 6.68 10.06
N ARG A 184 -18.20 5.94 8.97
CA ARG A 184 -18.72 4.55 9.01
C ARG A 184 -17.65 3.51 9.33
N THR A 185 -16.37 3.87 9.49
CA THR A 185 -15.24 2.92 9.66
C THR A 185 -14.50 3.09 10.99
N PRO A 186 -15.17 2.93 12.14
CA PRO A 186 -14.59 3.27 13.45
C PRO A 186 -13.34 2.46 13.81
N PHE A 187 -13.21 1.24 13.28
CA PHE A 187 -12.11 0.33 13.60
C PHE A 187 -11.00 0.27 12.54
N LEU A 188 -10.93 1.28 11.67
CA LEU A 188 -9.92 1.35 10.62
C LEU A 188 -8.52 1.51 11.24
N THR A 189 -7.60 0.61 10.88
CA THR A 189 -6.22 0.58 11.39
C THR A 189 -5.21 1.12 10.39
N LYS A 190 -5.57 1.06 9.10
CA LYS A 190 -4.72 1.50 8.00
C LYS A 190 -5.53 2.19 6.93
N LEU A 191 -5.13 3.42 6.63
CA LEU A 191 -5.77 4.28 5.64
C LEU A 191 -4.72 4.79 4.66
N GLY A 192 -5.03 4.69 3.37
CA GLY A 192 -4.27 5.35 2.32
C GLY A 192 -5.20 6.18 1.47
N ILE A 193 -4.95 7.49 1.40
CA ILE A 193 -5.69 8.41 0.55
C ILE A 193 -4.76 8.90 -0.56
N CYS A 194 -5.30 9.05 -1.77
CA CYS A 194 -4.55 9.55 -2.90
C CYS A 194 -5.31 10.58 -3.76
N ARG A 195 -4.56 11.29 -4.63
CA ARG A 195 -5.00 12.31 -5.59
C ARG A 195 -5.25 13.69 -4.98
N GLN A 196 -6.23 14.44 -5.49
CA GLN A 196 -6.45 15.87 -5.28
C GLN A 196 -6.83 16.16 -3.82
N LEU A 197 -5.82 16.11 -2.96
CA LEU A 197 -5.88 16.44 -1.55
C LEU A 197 -5.84 17.96 -1.32
N PHE A 198 -5.83 18.75 -2.39
CA PHE A 198 -5.74 20.20 -2.37
C PHE A 198 -6.94 20.84 -3.04
N SER A 199 -7.42 21.94 -2.46
CA SER A 199 -8.31 22.87 -3.15
C SER A 199 -7.60 23.52 -4.34
N ASP A 200 -8.36 24.16 -5.22
CA ASP A 200 -7.81 24.94 -6.33
C ASP A 200 -6.93 26.11 -5.84
N SER A 201 -7.09 26.52 -4.58
CA SER A 201 -6.25 27.51 -3.89
C SER A 201 -4.95 26.96 -3.30
N GLY A 202 -4.64 25.67 -3.49
CA GLY A 202 -3.36 25.06 -3.07
C GLY A 202 -3.28 24.64 -1.60
N ASN A 203 -4.36 24.79 -0.82
CA ASN A 203 -4.44 24.34 0.57
C ASN A 203 -4.96 22.91 0.68
N TRP A 204 -4.56 22.17 1.72
CA TRP A 204 -5.16 20.86 1.99
C TRP A 204 -6.67 20.99 2.16
N MET A 205 -7.40 20.13 1.47
CA MET A 205 -8.83 19.96 1.72
C MET A 205 -9.04 19.45 3.16
N PHE A 206 -10.11 19.92 3.80
CA PHE A 206 -10.40 19.58 5.20
C PHE A 206 -10.52 18.06 5.38
N LEU A 207 -9.54 17.49 6.10
CA LEU A 207 -9.46 16.06 6.35
C LEU A 207 -9.38 15.81 7.84
N ASN A 208 -10.54 15.70 8.48
CA ASN A 208 -10.64 15.29 9.86
C ASN A 208 -10.47 13.77 10.00
N LEU A 209 -9.43 13.33 10.69
CA LEU A 209 -9.16 11.92 11.00
C LEU A 209 -9.08 11.66 12.51
N GLU A 210 -9.31 12.66 13.36
CA GLU A 210 -9.20 12.54 14.84
C GLU A 210 -10.09 11.45 15.42
N PHE A 211 -11.26 11.22 14.81
CA PHE A 211 -12.22 10.22 15.27
C PHE A 211 -11.78 8.77 14.98
N LEU A 212 -10.79 8.55 14.11
CA LEU A 212 -10.26 7.22 13.78
C LEU A 212 -9.26 6.75 14.84
N ARG A 213 -9.76 6.47 16.03
CA ARG A 213 -8.94 6.16 17.23
C ARG A 213 -8.07 4.91 17.09
N HIS A 214 -8.39 3.99 16.19
CA HIS A 214 -7.61 2.78 15.94
C HIS A 214 -6.60 2.93 14.80
N LEU A 215 -6.53 4.09 14.15
CA LEU A 215 -5.69 4.30 12.98
C LEU A 215 -4.21 4.40 13.38
N GLU A 216 -3.43 3.39 12.98
CA GLU A 216 -1.99 3.34 13.26
C GLU A 216 -1.15 3.69 12.03
N THR A 217 -1.67 3.43 10.83
CA THR A 217 -0.95 3.65 9.57
C THR A 217 -1.73 4.58 8.65
N LEU A 218 -1.13 5.72 8.33
CA LEU A 218 -1.66 6.69 7.39
C LEU A 218 -0.71 6.86 6.20
N LYS A 219 -1.26 6.81 4.99
CA LYS A 219 -0.54 7.14 3.76
C LYS A 219 -1.29 8.20 2.99
N LEU A 220 -0.65 9.33 2.72
CA LEU A 220 -1.20 10.42 1.93
C LEU A 220 -0.35 10.56 0.67
N ARG A 221 -1.00 10.49 -0.50
CA ARG A 221 -0.36 10.63 -1.80
C ARG A 221 -1.08 11.70 -2.59
N SER A 222 -0.51 12.87 -2.79
CA SER A 222 -1.13 13.84 -3.70
C SER A 222 -0.61 13.72 -5.13
N ASN A 223 -1.12 14.57 -6.01
CA ASN A 223 -0.62 14.79 -7.36
C ASN A 223 -0.04 16.20 -7.46
N PHE A 224 0.62 16.70 -6.40
CA PHE A 224 1.11 18.07 -6.41
C PHE A 224 2.10 18.26 -7.56
N PHE A 225 1.72 19.07 -8.55
CA PHE A 225 2.59 19.51 -9.61
C PHE A 225 3.16 20.86 -9.19
N HIS A 226 4.49 20.94 -9.16
CA HIS A 226 5.31 22.05 -8.67
C HIS A 226 4.71 23.44 -8.90
N GLY A 227 4.63 24.27 -7.84
CA GLY A 227 4.29 25.69 -8.00
C GLY A 227 4.06 26.48 -6.71
N TYR A 228 3.51 25.86 -5.66
CA TYR A 228 3.13 26.56 -4.43
C TYR A 228 3.44 25.74 -3.17
N PRO A 229 4.04 26.33 -2.14
CA PRO A 229 4.11 25.69 -0.84
C PRO A 229 2.72 25.44 -0.24
N THR A 230 2.57 24.38 0.55
CA THR A 230 1.29 24.02 1.14
C THR A 230 1.35 23.86 2.65
N THR A 231 0.35 24.41 3.35
CA THR A 231 0.14 24.32 4.80
C THR A 231 -0.81 23.19 5.17
N LEU A 232 -0.57 22.49 6.29
CA LEU A 232 -1.44 21.40 6.76
C LEU A 232 -2.76 21.88 7.37
N GLY A 233 -3.02 23.20 7.44
CA GLY A 233 -3.96 23.89 8.33
C GLY A 233 -5.43 23.39 8.38
N GLY A 234 -5.83 22.41 7.57
CA GLY A 234 -7.14 21.74 7.63
C GLY A 234 -7.12 20.24 7.97
N VAL A 235 -5.95 19.61 8.12
CA VAL A 235 -5.84 18.17 8.38
C VAL A 235 -5.71 17.93 9.88
N LYS A 236 -6.61 17.10 10.43
CA LYS A 236 -6.58 16.72 11.84
C LYS A 236 -6.19 15.27 12.00
N PHE A 237 -5.04 15.01 12.61
CA PHE A 237 -4.50 13.66 12.73
C PHE A 237 -4.97 12.93 14.00
N PRO A 238 -5.21 11.61 13.94
CA PRO A 238 -5.47 10.80 15.13
C PRO A 238 -4.19 10.60 15.96
N ALA A 239 -4.35 10.54 17.28
CA ALA A 239 -3.25 10.45 18.24
C ALA A 239 -2.43 9.14 18.20
N ASN A 240 -3.00 8.08 17.62
CA ASN A 240 -2.42 6.72 17.63
C ASN A 240 -1.59 6.37 16.37
N ILE A 241 -1.32 7.35 15.51
CA ILE A 241 -0.49 7.11 14.31
C ILE A 241 0.93 6.72 14.73
N LYS A 242 1.34 5.54 14.27
CA LYS A 242 2.71 5.01 14.39
C LYS A 242 3.48 5.08 13.08
N ARG A 243 2.77 5.08 11.94
CA ARG A 243 3.37 5.00 10.61
C ARG A 243 2.74 6.03 9.68
N LEU A 244 3.54 6.98 9.22
CA LEU A 244 3.14 8.01 8.27
C LEU A 244 3.95 7.86 6.98
N THR A 245 3.26 7.95 5.85
CA THR A 245 3.89 8.09 4.52
C THR A 245 3.26 9.27 3.82
N LEU A 246 4.06 10.26 3.49
CA LEU A 246 3.69 11.38 2.64
C LEU A 246 4.38 11.19 1.29
N LYS A 247 3.64 11.46 0.21
CA LYS A 247 4.15 11.31 -1.14
C LYS A 247 3.57 12.33 -2.11
N TYR A 248 4.42 13.06 -2.83
CA TYR A 248 4.00 14.15 -3.73
C TYR A 248 3.01 15.12 -3.06
N THR A 249 3.20 15.39 -1.77
CA THR A 249 2.37 16.29 -0.99
C THR A 249 2.80 17.74 -1.09
N GLY A 250 4.08 18.02 -1.37
CA GLY A 250 4.55 19.41 -1.47
C GLY A 250 4.43 20.21 -0.16
N ILE A 251 4.21 19.51 0.96
CA ILE A 251 4.17 20.10 2.29
C ILE A 251 5.53 20.76 2.57
N GLU A 252 5.50 22.00 3.05
CA GLU A 252 6.69 22.69 3.51
C GLU A 252 7.26 22.04 4.77
N TRP A 253 8.56 22.18 5.00
CA TRP A 253 9.19 21.52 6.13
C TRP A 253 8.70 22.03 7.49
N GLU A 254 8.42 23.33 7.59
CA GLU A 254 7.91 23.99 8.79
C GLU A 254 6.67 23.24 9.33
N GLU A 255 5.83 22.77 8.42
CA GLU A 255 4.65 21.95 8.69
C GLU A 255 5.01 20.51 9.10
N ILE A 256 6.06 19.93 8.53
CA ILE A 256 6.56 18.59 8.93
C ILE A 256 7.12 18.62 10.36
N SER A 257 7.73 19.73 10.77
CA SER A 257 8.18 19.93 12.15
C SER A 257 7.00 19.95 13.12
N VAL A 258 5.92 20.62 12.73
CA VAL A 258 4.64 20.62 13.46
C VAL A 258 4.06 19.19 13.54
N LEU A 259 4.16 18.39 12.47
CA LEU A 259 3.76 16.97 12.51
C LEU A 259 4.53 16.18 13.57
N GLY A 260 5.84 16.45 13.75
CA GLY A 260 6.65 15.80 14.78
C GLY A 260 6.11 16.04 16.20
N MET A 261 5.59 17.24 16.45
CA MET A 261 4.93 17.59 17.72
C MET A 261 3.52 17.00 17.83
N MET A 262 2.73 17.02 16.75
CA MET A 262 1.36 16.50 16.72
C MET A 262 1.29 14.97 16.80
N LEU A 263 2.35 14.27 16.36
CA LEU A 263 2.41 12.81 16.28
C LEU A 263 3.53 12.25 17.19
N PRO A 264 3.40 12.39 18.52
CA PRO A 264 4.47 12.00 19.46
C PRO A 264 4.76 10.49 19.46
N ASN A 265 3.81 9.67 18.97
CA ASN A 265 3.92 8.21 18.87
C ASN A 265 4.43 7.72 17.52
N LEU A 266 4.84 8.62 16.62
CA LEU A 266 5.29 8.24 15.29
C LEU A 266 6.61 7.46 15.37
N GLU A 267 6.58 6.21 14.90
CA GLU A 267 7.74 5.32 14.87
C GLU A 267 8.36 5.22 13.47
N LEU A 268 7.57 5.48 12.43
CA LEU A 268 8.01 5.39 11.04
C LEU A 268 7.48 6.55 10.23
N LEU A 269 8.40 7.26 9.56
CA LEU A 269 8.12 8.34 8.65
C LEU A 269 8.76 8.04 7.30
N LYS A 270 7.97 8.18 6.23
CA LYS A 270 8.44 8.10 4.84
C LYS A 270 8.00 9.35 4.11
N LEU A 271 8.94 10.03 3.50
CA LEU A 271 8.72 11.18 2.64
C LEU A 271 9.25 10.86 1.26
N GLU A 272 8.38 10.94 0.25
CA GLU A 272 8.72 10.60 -1.12
C GLU A 272 8.31 11.74 -2.05
N ASP A 273 9.26 12.34 -2.77
CA ASP A 273 9.02 13.43 -3.72
C ASP A 273 8.45 14.71 -3.07
N ASP A 274 8.83 14.97 -1.81
CA ASP A 274 8.40 16.11 -0.99
C ASP A 274 9.54 17.12 -0.75
N GLN A 275 9.22 18.25 -0.10
CA GLN A 275 10.24 19.20 0.36
C GLN A 275 10.75 18.82 1.75
N TRP A 276 12.00 19.20 2.04
CA TRP A 276 12.62 19.01 3.35
C TRP A 276 13.72 20.05 3.58
N ALA A 277 13.69 20.72 4.74
CA ALA A 277 14.77 21.51 5.33
C ALA A 277 14.83 21.10 6.82
N THR A 278 15.74 21.55 7.68
CA THR A 278 15.38 21.55 9.11
C THR A 278 15.90 22.79 9.82
N THR A 279 15.07 23.36 10.68
CA THR A 279 15.48 24.50 11.51
C THR A 279 14.92 24.49 12.92
N ASP A 280 13.83 23.77 13.28
CA ASP A 280 13.45 23.46 14.67
C ASP A 280 12.32 22.40 14.72
N GLY A 281 12.31 21.49 15.72
CA GLY A 281 11.28 20.44 15.90
C GLY A 281 11.77 19.01 15.60
N GLY A 282 11.21 18.00 16.28
CA GLY A 282 11.73 16.63 16.24
C GLY A 282 10.67 15.53 16.39
N PHE A 283 11.10 14.30 16.14
CA PHE A 283 10.28 13.10 16.25
C PHE A 283 10.84 12.17 17.35
N PRO A 284 10.33 12.27 18.59
CA PRO A 284 10.98 11.67 19.76
C PRO A 284 11.00 10.13 19.72
N ARG A 285 9.99 9.50 19.13
CA ARG A 285 9.84 8.03 19.05
C ARG A 285 10.16 7.44 17.68
N LEU A 286 10.66 8.25 16.75
CA LEU A 286 10.91 7.81 15.38
C LEU A 286 12.06 6.81 15.37
N LYS A 287 11.78 5.61 14.86
CA LYS A 287 12.75 4.52 14.70
C LYS A 287 13.21 4.38 13.26
N PHE A 288 12.36 4.72 12.30
CA PHE A 288 12.64 4.60 10.88
C PHE A 288 12.29 5.88 10.13
N LEU A 289 13.30 6.47 9.47
CA LEU A 289 13.13 7.61 8.57
C LEU A 289 13.55 7.19 7.16
N LYS A 290 12.66 7.38 6.20
CA LYS A 290 12.99 7.26 4.77
C LYS A 290 12.72 8.55 4.04
N LEU A 291 13.74 9.02 3.34
CA LEU A 291 13.71 10.18 2.48
C LEU A 291 13.97 9.71 1.05
N LYS A 292 13.04 9.98 0.14
CA LYS A 292 13.14 9.54 -1.24
C LYS A 292 12.88 10.66 -2.23
N ASN A 293 13.75 10.80 -3.22
CA ASN A 293 13.62 11.77 -4.32
C ASN A 293 13.34 13.21 -3.83
N LEU A 294 13.99 13.61 -2.73
CA LEU A 294 13.82 14.95 -2.18
C LEU A 294 14.78 15.93 -2.88
N LYS A 295 14.28 17.13 -3.18
CA LYS A 295 14.95 18.15 -4.03
C LYS A 295 15.73 19.21 -3.26
N PHE A 296 16.06 18.96 -2.00
CA PHE A 296 16.75 19.94 -1.16
C PHE A 296 18.26 19.74 -1.21
N LYS A 297 19.00 20.86 -1.11
CA LYS A 297 20.46 20.87 -1.26
C LYS A 297 21.20 20.60 0.03
N GLN A 298 20.65 21.05 1.15
CA GLN A 298 21.28 20.97 2.47
C GLN A 298 20.30 20.36 3.46
N TRP A 299 20.70 19.26 4.07
CA TRP A 299 20.04 18.79 5.28
C TRP A 299 20.73 19.50 6.43
N ILE A 300 20.02 20.36 7.15
CA ILE A 300 20.45 20.85 8.47
C ILE A 300 19.72 19.96 9.46
N THR A 301 20.31 19.42 10.53
CA THR A 301 19.54 18.73 11.60
C THR A 301 20.29 18.58 12.92
N CYS A 302 19.48 18.47 13.96
CA CYS A 302 19.72 17.99 15.32
C CYS A 302 19.90 16.49 15.54
N SER A 303 20.86 15.99 16.33
CA SER A 303 20.74 14.64 16.93
C SER A 303 19.54 14.55 17.88
N ARG A 304 19.26 15.64 18.61
CA ARG A 304 18.10 15.77 19.51
C ARG A 304 16.75 15.69 18.81
N HIS A 305 16.70 15.92 17.50
CA HIS A 305 15.45 15.81 16.73
C HIS A 305 15.04 14.35 16.51
N PHE A 306 15.97 13.40 16.66
CA PHE A 306 15.74 11.98 16.34
C PHE A 306 16.38 11.04 17.37
N PRO A 307 16.05 11.18 18.68
CA PRO A 307 16.78 10.47 19.73
C PRO A 307 16.62 8.94 19.69
N SER A 308 15.52 8.45 19.09
CA SER A 308 15.19 7.02 19.00
C SER A 308 15.46 6.39 17.62
N LEU A 309 16.11 7.12 16.71
CA LEU A 309 16.24 6.70 15.31
C LEU A 309 17.19 5.52 15.17
N GLN A 310 16.70 4.44 14.58
CA GLN A 310 17.44 3.20 14.37
C GLN A 310 17.83 2.97 12.92
N HIS A 311 17.02 3.47 11.98
CA HIS A 311 17.22 3.27 10.56
C HIS A 311 16.98 4.57 9.79
N LEU A 312 17.99 4.98 9.02
CA LEU A 312 17.89 6.05 8.03
C LEU A 312 18.06 5.47 6.62
N SER A 313 17.08 5.74 5.75
CA SER A 313 17.11 5.32 4.35
C SER A 313 17.02 6.54 3.43
N LEU A 314 18.05 6.77 2.62
CA LEU A 314 18.08 7.80 1.58
C LEU A 314 18.04 7.13 0.20
N GLU A 315 17.04 7.45 -0.60
CA GLU A 315 16.90 6.91 -1.95
C GLU A 315 16.72 8.03 -2.98
N TRP A 316 17.54 8.06 -4.02
CA TRP A 316 17.37 9.03 -5.13
C TRP A 316 17.45 10.51 -4.72
N CYS A 317 18.07 10.84 -3.59
CA CYS A 317 18.31 12.23 -3.14
C CYS A 317 19.54 12.80 -3.86
N LYS A 318 19.38 13.20 -5.12
CA LYS A 318 20.49 13.62 -6.00
C LYS A 318 20.99 15.04 -5.73
N ASP A 319 20.16 15.91 -5.17
CA ASP A 319 20.51 17.31 -4.91
C ASP A 319 21.17 17.51 -3.54
N LEU A 320 21.04 16.51 -2.66
CA LEU A 320 21.59 16.55 -1.31
C LEU A 320 23.11 16.56 -1.36
N LYS A 321 23.72 17.61 -0.80
CA LYS A 321 25.18 17.77 -0.80
C LYS A 321 25.86 16.96 0.31
N GLU A 322 25.29 16.90 1.50
CA GLU A 322 25.93 16.24 2.63
C GLU A 322 24.92 15.76 3.66
N ILE A 323 25.33 14.79 4.47
CA ILE A 323 24.62 14.39 5.68
C ILE A 323 25.23 15.12 6.88
N PRO A 324 24.42 15.72 7.77
CA PRO A 324 24.88 16.33 9.00
C PRO A 324 25.68 15.36 9.86
N SER A 325 26.88 15.78 10.27
CA SER A 325 27.73 15.02 11.18
C SER A 325 27.03 14.72 12.51
N SER A 326 26.11 15.59 12.95
CA SER A 326 25.28 15.42 14.14
C SER A 326 24.43 14.15 14.13
N LEU A 327 24.10 13.58 12.96
CA LEU A 327 23.42 12.28 12.90
C LEU A 327 24.30 11.14 13.40
N GLY A 328 25.63 11.31 13.35
CA GLY A 328 26.58 10.42 14.00
C GLY A 328 26.40 10.37 15.52
N ASP A 329 25.92 11.43 16.16
CA ASP A 329 25.76 11.46 17.62
C ASP A 329 24.54 10.65 18.11
N ILE A 330 23.73 10.11 17.19
CA ILE A 330 22.54 9.32 17.53
C ILE A 330 22.95 7.90 17.94
N LEU A 331 22.99 7.66 19.25
CA LEU A 331 23.38 6.38 19.85
C LEU A 331 22.44 5.20 19.55
N THR A 332 21.26 5.45 18.97
CA THR A 332 20.30 4.41 18.61
C THR A 332 20.38 3.99 17.14
N LEU A 333 21.13 4.73 16.30
CA LEU A 333 21.22 4.56 14.85
C LEU A 333 22.01 3.33 14.42
N GLN A 334 21.30 2.26 14.04
CA GLN A 334 21.88 0.97 13.69
C GLN A 334 22.18 0.81 12.19
N LEU A 335 21.45 1.52 11.33
CA LEU A 335 21.53 1.31 9.89
C LEU A 335 21.33 2.62 9.11
N ILE A 336 22.28 2.91 8.22
CA ILE A 336 22.15 3.93 7.18
C ILE A 336 22.19 3.23 5.82
N GLU A 337 21.09 3.31 5.08
CA GLU A 337 20.99 2.85 3.70
C GLU A 337 21.01 4.06 2.77
N VAL A 338 21.94 4.08 1.81
CA VAL A 338 22.01 5.11 0.78
C VAL A 338 22.02 4.47 -0.59
N ASN A 339 21.00 4.80 -1.36
CA ASN A 339 20.80 4.24 -2.69
C ASN A 339 20.65 5.37 -3.70
N CYS A 340 21.48 5.36 -4.75
CA CYS A 340 21.36 6.29 -5.89
C CYS A 340 21.36 7.79 -5.49
N CYS A 341 22.15 8.16 -4.48
CA CYS A 341 22.33 9.56 -4.05
C CYS A 341 23.62 10.15 -4.65
N HIS A 342 23.83 11.47 -4.47
CA HIS A 342 25.07 12.11 -4.92
C HIS A 342 26.29 11.59 -4.16
N PHE A 343 27.46 11.54 -4.80
CA PHE A 343 28.68 10.94 -4.22
C PHE A 343 29.13 11.62 -2.92
N SER A 344 28.83 12.92 -2.76
CA SER A 344 29.19 13.68 -1.56
C SER A 344 28.42 13.21 -0.31
N VAL A 345 27.20 12.69 -0.47
CA VAL A 345 26.44 12.04 0.61
C VAL A 345 27.16 10.78 1.09
N GLU A 346 27.67 9.98 0.15
CA GLU A 346 28.47 8.79 0.46
C GLU A 346 29.75 9.16 1.21
N GLU A 347 30.42 10.25 0.81
CA GLU A 347 31.63 10.75 1.46
C GLU A 347 31.36 11.24 2.89
N SER A 348 30.27 12.00 3.12
CA SER A 348 29.86 12.43 4.45
C SER A 348 29.61 11.24 5.37
N ILE A 349 28.89 10.21 4.89
CA ILE A 349 28.65 9.00 5.69
C ILE A 349 29.94 8.29 6.03
N ARG A 350 30.87 8.18 5.07
CA ARG A 350 32.16 7.54 5.30
C ARG A 350 32.99 8.28 6.35
N LYS A 351 32.95 9.62 6.37
CA LYS A 351 33.60 10.43 7.41
C LYS A 351 32.99 10.22 8.79
N ILE A 352 31.65 10.23 8.88
CA ILE A 352 30.95 9.83 10.12
C ILE A 352 31.38 8.39 10.46
N LYS A 353 31.64 7.55 9.43
CA LYS A 353 32.02 6.17 9.61
C LYS A 353 33.31 5.93 10.34
N GLU A 354 34.34 6.56 9.79
CA GLU A 354 35.69 6.55 10.30
C GLU A 354 35.75 7.12 11.73
N GLU A 355 34.94 8.15 12.05
CA GLU A 355 34.91 8.73 13.39
C GLU A 355 34.37 7.75 14.45
N HIS A 356 33.31 7.02 14.16
CA HIS A 356 32.75 6.01 15.08
C HIS A 356 33.69 4.81 15.25
N GLU A 357 34.34 4.35 14.18
CA GLU A 357 35.33 3.28 14.28
C GLU A 357 36.52 3.70 15.14
N ARG A 358 36.95 4.97 15.06
CA ARG A 358 38.02 5.53 15.88
C ARG A 358 37.70 5.53 17.38
N ILE A 359 36.43 5.72 17.75
CA ILE A 359 35.95 5.65 19.15
C ILE A 359 35.48 4.25 19.56
N GLY A 360 35.67 3.23 18.72
CA GLY A 360 35.34 1.83 19.02
C GLY A 360 33.87 1.44 18.79
N ASN A 361 33.07 2.29 18.16
CA ASN A 361 31.65 2.05 17.87
C ASN A 361 31.47 1.29 16.54
N ASN A 362 31.35 -0.04 16.63
CA ASN A 362 31.25 -0.92 15.45
C ASN A 362 29.84 -1.52 15.21
N TRP A 363 28.82 -1.07 15.93
CA TRP A 363 27.49 -1.71 15.94
C TRP A 363 26.55 -1.25 14.81
N TRP A 364 26.80 -0.08 14.23
CA TRP A 364 26.07 0.42 13.09
C TRP A 364 26.54 -0.16 11.74
N LYS A 365 25.61 -0.24 10.78
CA LYS A 365 25.83 -0.75 9.44
C LYS A 365 25.56 0.35 8.42
N VAL A 366 26.43 0.44 7.42
CA VAL A 366 26.27 1.35 6.28
C VAL A 366 26.14 0.50 5.03
N LEU A 367 25.02 0.66 4.31
CA LEU A 367 24.77 0.02 3.03
C LEU A 367 24.68 1.09 1.96
N ILE A 368 25.67 1.13 1.08
CA ILE A 368 25.69 2.04 -0.07
C ILE A 368 25.49 1.21 -1.32
N SER A 369 24.43 1.50 -2.09
CA SER A 369 24.21 0.87 -3.38
C SER A 369 24.15 1.91 -4.51
N LYS A 370 24.84 1.58 -5.60
CA LYS A 370 24.82 2.33 -6.86
C LYS A 370 23.91 1.61 -7.84
N GLN A 371 23.35 2.33 -8.81
CA GLN A 371 22.68 1.70 -9.95
C GLN A 371 23.65 0.68 -10.58
N PRO A 372 23.22 -0.57 -10.86
CA PRO A 372 23.79 -1.29 -11.97
C PRO A 372 23.47 -0.49 -13.23
N TRP A 373 24.51 -0.18 -13.99
CA TRP A 373 24.47 0.61 -15.21
C TRP A 373 23.58 -0.06 -16.27
#